data_AF-A0A061B8K7-F1
#
_entry.id   AF-A0A061B8K7-F1
#
_cell.length_a   1.000
_cell.length_b   1.000
_cell.length_c   1.000
_cell.angle_alpha   90.00
_cell.angle_beta   90.00
_cell.angle_gamma   90.00
#
_symmetry.space_group_name_H-M   'P 1'
#
loop_
_entity.id
_entity.type
_entity.pdbx_description
1 polymer ?
#
loop_
_entity_poly.entity_id
_entity_poly.type
_entity_poly.pdbx_seq_one_letter_code
_entity_poly.pdbx_strand_id
1 'polypeptide(L)' 'MFSSLCFIYMSSILTIYSVPAFQKIIGECGPLLQEYQQCLQKNIKDQTKCSTLLKQIRECASGCVNLNDDPVNKLSTR' A
#
# COMPACT_ATOMS: atom_id res chain seq x y z
N MET A 1 23.02 20.40 -8.10
CA MET A 1 22.19 20.85 -6.97
C MET A 1 20.88 20.07 -7.00
N PHE A 2 20.81 18.90 -6.35
CA PHE A 2 19.55 18.18 -6.19
C PHE A 2 18.79 18.86 -5.05
N SER A 3 17.64 19.45 -5.39
CA SER A 3 16.81 20.24 -4.48
C SER A 3 16.59 19.49 -3.16
N SER A 4 16.80 20.14 -2.01
CA SER A 4 16.67 19.54 -0.66
C SER A 4 15.31 18.87 -0.42
N LEU A 5 14.29 19.25 -1.19
CA LEU A 5 12.97 18.62 -1.22
C LEU A 5 13.01 17.15 -1.66
N CYS A 6 13.94 16.78 -2.56
CA CYS A 6 14.08 15.40 -3.06
C CYS A 6 14.67 14.45 -2.00
N PHE A 7 15.58 14.96 -1.16
CA PHE A 7 16.15 14.18 -0.05
C PHE A 7 15.10 13.90 1.04
N ILE A 8 14.27 14.89 1.39
CA ILE A 8 13.19 14.69 2.36
C ILE A 8 12.16 13.70 1.79
N TYR A 9 11.81 13.82 0.51
CA TYR A 9 10.87 12.91 -0.15
C TYR A 9 11.39 11.46 -0.23
N MET A 10 12.67 11.27 -0.56
CA MET A 10 13.31 9.94 -0.58
C MET A 10 13.44 9.31 0.82
N SER A 11 13.69 10.13 1.86
CA SER A 11 13.78 9.64 3.25
C SER A 11 12.43 9.12 3.75
N SER A 12 11.34 9.78 3.39
CA SER A 12 9.96 9.37 3.74
C SER A 12 9.49 8.13 2.96
N ILE A 13 10.00 7.90 1.76
CA ILE A 13 9.68 6.70 0.98
C ILE A 13 10.46 5.49 1.52
N LEU A 14 11.71 5.67 1.92
CA LEU A 14 12.54 4.60 2.47
C LEU A 14 11.95 4.00 3.75
N THR A 15 11.26 4.81 4.56
CA THR A 15 10.58 4.31 5.77
C THR A 15 9.35 3.45 5.46
N ILE A 16 8.64 3.71 4.36
CA ILE A 16 7.49 2.89 3.92
C ILE A 16 7.97 1.50 3.46
N TYR A 17 9.10 1.45 2.74
CA TYR A 17 9.72 0.19 2.35
C TYR A 17 10.33 -0.59 3.53
N SER A 18 10.63 0.06 4.66
CA SER A 18 11.16 -0.61 5.85
C SER A 18 10.10 -1.32 6.71
N VAL A 19 8.81 -1.21 6.37
CA VAL A 19 7.75 -1.89 7.12
C VAL A 19 7.64 -3.34 6.62
N PRO A 20 8.01 -4.35 7.43
CA PRO A 20 8.04 -5.75 6.99
C PRO A 20 6.64 -6.25 6.57
N ALA A 21 5.58 -5.75 7.20
CA ALA A 21 4.20 -6.01 6.78
C ALA A 21 3.91 -5.47 5.37
N PHE A 22 4.41 -4.28 5.03
CA PHE A 22 4.20 -3.69 3.71
C PHE A 22 5.02 -4.42 2.63
N GLN A 23 6.25 -4.83 2.93
CA GLN A 23 7.04 -5.67 2.02
C GLN A 23 6.35 -7.01 1.74
N LYS A 24 5.77 -7.65 2.77
CA LYS A 24 4.98 -8.89 2.59
C LYS A 24 3.76 -8.65 1.70
N ILE A 25 2.99 -7.58 1.95
CA ILE A 25 1.82 -7.25 1.14
C ILE A 25 2.21 -6.95 -0.31
N ILE A 26 3.31 -6.25 -0.57
CA ILE A 26 3.79 -6.03 -1.95
C ILE A 26 4.23 -7.33 -2.61
N GLY A 27 4.93 -8.21 -1.88
CA GLY A 27 5.37 -9.50 -2.43
C GLY A 27 4.21 -10.43 -2.79
N GLU A 28 3.19 -10.50 -1.92
CA GLU A 28 2.06 -11.43 -2.07
C GLU A 28 0.92 -10.82 -2.90
N CYS A 29 0.57 -9.56 -2.64
CA CYS A 29 -0.57 -8.85 -3.25
C CYS A 29 -0.16 -7.87 -4.35
N GLY A 30 1.12 -7.79 -4.70
CA GLY A 30 1.67 -6.89 -5.74
C GLY A 30 0.93 -6.93 -7.08
N PRO A 31 0.60 -8.12 -7.63
CA PRO A 31 -0.18 -8.22 -8.86
C PRO A 31 -1.57 -7.56 -8.75
N LEU A 32 -2.28 -7.80 -7.65
CA LEU A 32 -3.61 -7.20 -7.40
C LEU A 32 -3.53 -5.68 -7.25
N LEU A 33 -2.49 -5.18 -6.57
CA LEU A 33 -2.22 -3.74 -6.44
C LEU A 33 -2.00 -3.08 -7.80
N GLN A 34 -1.26 -3.74 -8.69
CA GLN A 34 -1.02 -3.25 -10.04
C GLN A 34 -2.32 -3.23 -10.87
N GLU A 35 -3.14 -4.27 -10.79
CA GLU A 35 -4.45 -4.32 -11.45
C GLU A 35 -5.41 -3.24 -10.93
N TYR A 36 -5.42 -3.01 -9.62
CA TYR A 36 -6.21 -1.94 -9.01
C TYR A 36 -5.75 -0.56 -9.48
N GLN A 37 -4.43 -0.32 -9.54
CA GLN A 37 -3.89 0.92 -10.09
C GLN A 37 -4.29 1.11 -11.55
N GLN A 38 -4.23 0.07 -12.38
CA GLN A 38 -4.70 0.13 -13.77
C GLN A 38 -6.20 0.40 -13.86
N CYS A 39 -7.00 -0.20 -12.98
CA CYS A 39 -8.43 0.05 -12.91
C CYS A 39 -8.72 1.51 -12.57
N LEU A 40 -8.00 2.09 -11.60
CA LEU A 40 -8.12 3.49 -11.23
C LEU A 40 -7.74 4.43 -12.38
N GLN A 41 -6.66 4.13 -13.10
CA GLN A 41 -6.25 4.91 -14.26
C GLN A 41 -7.28 4.87 -15.39
N LYS A 42 -7.94 3.73 -15.61
CA LYS A 42 -8.99 3.58 -16.62
C LYS A 42 -10.31 4.22 -16.19
N ASN A 43 -10.59 4.25 -14.89
CA ASN A 43 -11.86 4.72 -14.31
C ASN A 43 -11.65 5.91 -13.37
N ILE A 44 -10.82 6.90 -13.75
CA ILE A 44 -10.51 8.08 -12.92
C ILE A 44 -11.77 8.81 -12.45
N LYS A 45 -12.81 8.84 -13.29
CA LYS A 45 -14.08 9.52 -13.00
C LYS A 45 -14.98 8.73 -12.04
N ASP A 46 -14.79 7.42 -11.93
CA ASP A 46 -15.62 6.54 -11.11
C ASP A 46 -14.80 5.37 -10.56
N GLN A 47 -14.16 5.62 -9.42
CA GLN A 47 -13.31 4.65 -8.74
C GLN A 47 -14.12 3.52 -8.08
N THR A 48 -15.44 3.65 -7.96
CA THR A 48 -16.29 2.62 -7.33
C THR A 48 -16.29 1.33 -8.14
N LYS A 49 -16.03 1.40 -9.44
CA LYS A 49 -15.84 0.24 -10.33
C LYS A 49 -14.64 -0.63 -9.95
N CYS A 50 -13.68 -0.07 -9.23
CA CYS A 50 -12.49 -0.77 -8.74
C CYS A 50 -12.67 -1.34 -7.32
N SER A 51 -13.86 -1.20 -6.72
CA SER A 51 -14.15 -1.68 -5.36
C SER A 51 -13.98 -3.20 -5.19
N THR A 52 -14.25 -3.98 -6.25
CA THR A 52 -14.01 -5.43 -6.25
C THR A 52 -12.53 -5.75 -6.08
N LEU A 53 -11.66 -5.09 -6.85
CA LEU A 53 -10.21 -5.25 -6.74
C LEU A 53 -9.71 -4.78 -5.37
N LEU A 54 -10.28 -3.68 -4.85
CA LEU A 54 -9.96 -3.20 -3.50
C LEU A 54 -10.34 -4.21 -2.41
N LYS A 55 -11.48 -4.91 -2.56
CA LYS A 55 -11.88 -5.99 -1.64
C LYS A 55 -10.89 -7.15 -1.68
N GLN A 56 -10.48 -7.58 -2.87
CA GLN A 56 -9.48 -8.64 -3.04
C GLN A 56 -8.12 -8.28 -2.45
N ILE A 57 -7.67 -7.03 -2.62
CA ILE A 57 -6.44 -6.54 -1.99
C ILE A 57 -6.56 -6.56 -0.47
N ARG A 58 -7.71 -6.16 0.09
CA ARG A 58 -7.94 -6.19 1.54
C ARG A 58 -7.91 -7.61 2.07
N GLU A 59 -8.54 -8.56 1.39
CA GLU A 59 -8.51 -9.98 1.74
C GLU A 59 -7.08 -10.53 1.69
N CYS A 60 -6.35 -10.23 0.61
CA CYS A 60 -4.94 -10.63 0.47
C CYS A 60 -4.05 -10.03 1.57
N ALA A 61 -4.19 -8.73 1.84
CA ALA A 61 -3.43 -8.06 2.90
C ALA A 61 -3.78 -8.59 4.30
N SER A 62 -5.05 -8.96 4.54
CA SER A 62 -5.48 -9.53 5.81
C SER A 62 -4.88 -10.93 6.07
N GLY A 63 -4.58 -11.70 5.02
CA GLY A 63 -3.83 -12.96 5.14
C GLY A 63 -2.33 -12.77 5.38
N CYS A 64 -1.76 -11.65 4.93
CA CYS A 64 -0.35 -11.33 5.10
C CYS A 64 -0.01 -10.76 6.49
N VAL A 65 -0.99 -10.14 7.13
CA VAL A 65 -0.85 -9.48 8.43
C VAL A 65 -1.41 -10.40 9.51
N ASN A 66 -0.52 -11.11 10.22
CA ASN A 66 -0.91 -11.76 11.47
C ASN A 66 -1.14 -10.67 12.53
N LEU A 67 -2.40 -10.33 12.77
CA LEU A 67 -2.81 -9.34 13.79
C LEU A 67 -2.39 -9.72 15.24
N ASN A 68 -1.83 -10.91 15.43
CA ASN A 68 -1.40 -11.43 16.72
C ASN A 68 0.08 -11.16 17.06
N ASP A 69 0.93 -10.85 16.08
CA ASP A 69 2.39 -10.72 16.29
C ASP A 69 2.96 -9.33 15.96
N ASP A 70 2.20 -8.46 15.29
CA ASP A 70 2.67 -7.13 14.93
C ASP A 70 1.71 -6.04 15.42
N PRO A 71 2.19 -4.99 16.11
CA PRO A 71 1.37 -3.87 16.53
C PRO A 71 0.94 -3.03 15.32
N VAL A 72 -0.10 -3.48 14.62
CA VAL A 72 -0.83 -2.71 13.59
C VAL A 72 -1.46 -1.45 14.18
N ASN A 73 -1.52 -1.34 15.52
CA ASN A 73 -2.08 -0.22 16.26
C ASN A 73 -1.10 0.94 16.54
N LYS A 74 -0.23 1.31 15.58
CA LYS A 74 0.46 2.62 15.62
C LYS A 74 0.37 3.44 14.33
N LEU A 75 -0.60 3.14 13.45
CA LEU A 75 -0.88 3.98 12.28
C LEU A 75 -2.30 4.59 12.29
N SER A 76 -2.88 4.81 13.47
CA SER A 76 -4.02 5.70 13.63
C SER A 76 -3.94 6.40 15.00
N THR A 77 -3.91 7.74 14.99
CA THR A 77 -3.97 8.66 16.14
C THR A 77 -2.64 9.11 16.76
N ARG A 78 -1.85 9.92 16.03
CA ARG A 78 -1.50 11.30 16.44
C ARG A 78 -0.73 12.05 15.36
#